data_AF-A0A520CLI7-F1
#
_entry.id   AF-A0A520CLI7-F1
#
_cell.length_a   1.000
_cell.length_b   1.000
_cell.length_c   1.000
_cell.angle_alpha   90.00
_cell.angle_beta   90.00
_cell.angle_gamma   90.00
#
_symmetry.space_group_name_H-M   'P 1'
#
loop_
_entity.id
_entity.type
_entity.pdbx_description
1 polymer ?
#
loop_
_entity_poly.entity_id
_entity_poly.type
_entity_poly.pdbx_seq_one_letter_code
_entity_poly.pdbx_strand_id
1 'polypeptide(L)' 'MQVEKRVIALVEEKIADRPELFLVEVRMLPNNKLIIHVDGDEGISIQDCVAISRHVGFHLEEENAIEQAY' A
#
# COMPACT_ATOMS: atom_id res chain seq x y z
N MET A 1 16.91 1.89 1.14
CA MET A 1 15.60 2.36 0.65
C MET A 1 14.71 2.59 1.85
N GLN A 2 13.87 3.62 1.85
CA GLN A 2 12.77 3.73 2.83
C GLN A 2 11.64 2.85 2.31
N VAL A 3 11.23 1.85 3.07
CA VAL A 3 10.17 0.88 2.72
C VAL A 3 8.91 1.61 2.26
N GLU A 4 8.60 2.73 2.88
CA GLU A 4 7.47 3.61 2.55
C GLU A 4 7.49 4.06 1.10
N LYS A 5 8.67 4.39 0.54
CA LYS A 5 8.78 4.80 -0.87
C LYS A 5 8.43 3.65 -1.81
N ARG A 6 8.80 2.42 -1.46
CA ARG A 6 8.46 1.24 -2.28
C ARG A 6 6.97 0.95 -2.19
N VAL A 7 6.40 1.02 -0.99
CA VAL A 7 4.96 0.85 -0.78
C VAL A 7 4.16 1.89 -1.54
N ILE A 8 4.57 3.17 -1.52
CA ILE A 8 3.94 4.24 -2.33
C ILE A 8 3.90 3.83 -3.81
N ALA A 9 5.04 3.43 -4.38
CA ALA A 9 5.10 3.03 -5.78
C ALA A 9 4.21 1.82 -6.11
N LEU A 10 4.14 0.82 -5.22
CA LEU A 10 3.28 -0.36 -5.39
C LEU A 10 1.79 -0.01 -5.32
N VAL A 11 1.41 0.91 -4.42
CA VAL A 11 0.02 1.37 -4.33
C VAL A 11 -0.35 2.17 -5.58
N GLU A 12 0.50 3.10 -6.00
CA GLU A 12 0.29 3.91 -7.21
C GLU A 12 0.22 3.04 -8.47
N GLU A 13 1.08 2.02 -8.59
CA GLU A 13 1.01 1.02 -9.66
C GLU A 13 -0.34 0.29 -9.65
N LYS A 14 -0.81 -0.12 -8.47
CA LYS A 14 -2.05 -0.89 -8.33
C LYS A 14 -3.32 -0.11 -8.66
N ILE A 15 -3.30 1.21 -8.47
CA ILE A 15 -4.45 2.09 -8.72
C ILE A 15 -4.30 2.93 -10.00
N ALA A 16 -3.25 2.69 -10.80
CA ALA A 16 -2.96 3.48 -12.00
C ALA A 16 -4.10 3.49 -13.05
N ASP A 17 -4.93 2.44 -13.08
CA ASP A 17 -6.11 2.31 -13.93
C ASP A 17 -7.40 2.81 -13.28
N ARG A 18 -7.32 3.34 -12.05
CA ARG A 18 -8.43 3.82 -11.21
C ARG A 18 -8.19 5.28 -10.81
N PRO A 19 -8.36 6.25 -11.74
CA PRO A 19 -8.02 7.66 -11.50
C PRO A 19 -8.85 8.31 -10.39
N GLU A 20 -9.98 7.71 -10.01
CA GLU A 20 -10.81 8.15 -8.90
C GLU A 20 -10.24 7.79 -7.52
N LEU A 21 -9.25 6.89 -7.45
CA LEU A 21 -8.59 6.49 -6.22
C LEU A 21 -7.23 7.18 -6.09
N PHE A 22 -6.85 7.57 -4.87
CA PHE A 22 -5.58 8.21 -4.60
C PHE A 22 -5.01 7.81 -3.24
N LEU A 23 -3.67 7.75 -3.18
CA LEU A 23 -2.92 7.49 -1.97
C LEU A 23 -2.86 8.75 -1.10
N VAL A 24 -3.27 8.64 0.17
CA VAL A 24 -3.26 9.75 1.13
C VAL A 24 -1.98 9.74 1.96
N GLU A 25 -1.62 8.58 2.52
CA GLU A 25 -0.46 8.46 3.40
C GLU A 25 0.05 7.02 3.43
N VAL A 26 1.36 6.86 3.53
CA VAL A 26 2.01 5.61 3.92
C VAL A 26 2.93 5.89 5.10
N ARG A 27 2.78 5.10 6.17
CA ARG A 27 3.63 5.23 7.35
C ARG A 27 3.96 3.87 7.97
N MET A 28 5.21 3.70 8.37
CA MET A 28 5.62 2.61 9.24
C MET A 28 5.53 3.05 10.70
N LEU A 29 4.80 2.31 11.53
CA LEU A 29 4.76 2.56 12.97
C LEU A 29 5.90 1.83 13.71
N PRO A 30 6.28 2.27 14.93
CA PRO A 30 7.38 1.66 15.69
C PRO A 30 7.21 0.18 16.06
N ASN A 31 6.00 -0.38 15.94
CA ASN A 31 5.71 -1.80 16.17
C ASN A 31 5.70 -2.61 14.86
N ASN A 32 6.47 -2.17 13.88
CA ASN A 32 6.51 -2.67 12.50
C ASN A 32 5.16 -2.63 11.77
N LYS A 33 4.14 -1.93 12.28
CA LYS A 33 2.85 -1.88 11.61
C LYS A 33 2.90 -0.93 10.42
N LEU A 34 2.77 -1.48 9.21
CA LEU A 34 2.58 -0.69 7.99
C LEU A 34 1.13 -0.22 7.87
N ILE A 35 0.94 1.10 7.76
CA ILE A 35 -0.37 1.71 7.53
C ILE A 35 -0.36 2.42 6.18
N ILE A 36 -1.38 2.12 5.38
CA ILE A 36 -1.63 2.71 4.07
C ILE A 36 -3.03 3.32 4.13
N HIS A 37 -3.12 4.63 3.94
CA HIS A 37 -4.38 5.34 3.79
C HIS A 37 -4.61 5.63 2.32
N VAL A 38 -5.74 5.15 1.81
CA VAL A 38 -6.20 5.35 0.44
C VAL A 38 -7.62 5.90 0.51
N ASP A 39 -7.92 6.85 -0.35
CA ASP A 39 -9.26 7.43 -0.48
C ASP A 39 -9.63 7.53 -1.96
N GLY A 40 -10.88 7.89 -2.24
CA GLY A 40 -11.33 8.15 -3.59
C GLY A 40 -12.43 9.19 -3.64
N ASP A 41 -12.62 9.80 -4.81
CA ASP A 41 -13.58 10.90 -4.99
C ASP A 41 -15.02 10.53 -4.59
N GLU A 42 -15.38 9.26 -4.79
CA GLU A 42 -16.69 8.69 -4.40
C GLU A 42 -16.55 7.64 -3.27
N GLY A 43 -15.45 7.70 -2.52
CA GLY A 43 -15.06 6.71 -1.53
C GLY A 43 -14.41 5.47 -2.13
N ILE A 44 -13.98 4.56 -1.24
CA ILE A 44 -13.29 3.33 -1.59
C ILE A 44 -14.04 2.10 -1.07
N SER A 45 -14.12 1.06 -1.89
CA SER A 45 -14.74 -0.20 -1.47
C SER A 45 -13.77 -1.06 -0.65
N ILE A 46 -14.31 -1.95 0.19
CA ILE A 46 -13.49 -2.93 0.91
C ILE A 46 -12.72 -3.84 -0.06
N GLN A 47 -13.30 -4.14 -1.22
CA GLN A 47 -12.70 -4.96 -2.27
C GLN A 47 -11.45 -4.29 -2.84
N ASP A 48 -11.48 -2.97 -3.05
CA ASP A 48 -10.32 -2.19 -3.48
C ASP A 48 -9.22 -2.22 -2.41
N CYS A 49 -9.58 -2.02 -1.14
CA CYS A 49 -8.63 -2.13 -0.01
C CYS A 49 -7.96 -3.52 0.03
N VAL A 50 -8.74 -4.60 -0.16
CA VAL A 50 -8.20 -5.97 -0.22
C VAL A 50 -7.28 -6.17 -1.42
N ALA A 51 -7.64 -5.62 -2.58
CA ALA A 51 -6.82 -5.74 -3.79
C ALA A 51 -5.48 -5.01 -3.64
N ILE A 52 -5.48 -3.82 -3.03
CA ILE A 52 -4.27 -3.05 -2.72
C ILE A 52 -3.42 -3.79 -1.69
N SER A 53 -4.02 -4.23 -0.59
CA SER A 53 -3.32 -4.95 0.49
C SER A 53 -2.61 -6.21 -0.03
N ARG A 54 -3.28 -7.02 -0.86
CA ARG A 54 -2.68 -8.23 -1.45
C ARG A 54 -1.54 -7.90 -2.41
N HIS A 55 -1.72 -6.89 -3.26
CA HIS A 55 -0.69 -6.51 -4.23
C HIS A 55 0.57 -6.01 -3.51
N VAL A 56 0.42 -5.13 -2.52
CA VAL A 56 1.56 -4.61 -1.74
C VAL A 56 2.23 -5.73 -0.95
N GLY A 57 1.46 -6.52 -0.19
CA GLY A 57 2.01 -7.59 0.64
C GLY A 57 2.81 -8.62 -0.17
N PHE A 58 2.27 -9.06 -1.32
CA PHE A 58 2.96 -9.98 -2.22
C PHE A 58 4.33 -9.46 -2.67
N HIS A 59 4.42 -8.21 -3.13
CA HIS A 59 5.68 -7.66 -3.61
C HIS A 59 6.69 -7.41 -2.48
N LEU A 60 6.22 -6.98 -1.31
CA LEU A 60 7.11 -6.80 -0.15
C LEU A 60 7.72 -8.13 0.31
N GLU A 61 6.95 -9.21 0.28
CA GLU A 61 7.42 -10.57 0.60
C GLU A 61 8.41 -11.09 -0.45
N GLU A 62 8.05 -11.03 -1.74
CA GLU A 62 8.93 -11.50 -2.84
C GLU A 62 10.26 -10.74 -2.89
N GLU A 63 10.24 -9.42 -2.63
CA GLU A 63 11.42 -8.58 -2.62
C GLU A 63 12.26 -8.71 -1.34
N ASN A 64 11.76 -9.44 -0.32
CA ASN A 64 12.31 -9.43 1.04
C ASN A 64 12.57 -8.01 1.55
N ALA A 65 11.62 -7.10 1.29
CA ALA A 65 11.79 -5.67 1.56
C ALA A 65 11.77 -5.34 3.07
N ILE A 66 11.21 -6.24 3.90
CA ILE A 66 11.14 -6.14 5.35
C ILE A 66 11.57 -7.50 5.94
N GLU A 67 12.68 -7.53 6.69
CA GLU A 67 13.25 -8.77 7.25
C GLU A 67 12.45 -9.34 8.44
N GLN A 68 11.56 -8.55 9.02
CA GLN A 68 10.79 -8.88 10.24
C GLN A 68 9.30 -8.85 9.95
N ALA A 69 8.50 -9.49 10.82
CA ALA A 69 7.03 -9.39 10.76
C ALA A 69 6.55 -7.93 10.91
N TYR A 70 5.53 -7.56 10.14
CA TYR A 70 4.98 -6.23 10.00
C TYR A 70 3.44 -6.23 9.88
#